data_AF-A0A7K1B8N6-F1
#
_entry.id   AF-A0A7K1B8N6-F1
#
_cell.length_a   1.000
_cell.length_b   1.000
_cell.length_c   1.000
_cell.angle_alpha   90.00
_cell.angle_beta   90.00
_cell.angle_gamma   90.00
#
_symmetry.space_group_name_H-M   'P 1'
#
loop_
_entity.id
_entity.type
_entity.pdbx_description
1 polymer ?
#
loop_
_entity_poly.entity_id
_entity_poly.type
_entity_poly.pdbx_seq_one_letter_code
_entity_poly.pdbx_strand_id
1 'polypeptide(L)'
;MRRSLAGLLFGIAFAFACLTVSGYLLQRSAFTPDRAADAAATVLQDEEVQRLAISVVADATADQMYPGDPTGSAIIRQNITLVASLPLGAEVYAPVLADVHSVLIGERDGPVVVEPEQLVLITRDERAATLPPLSIEVPRLGVLAAVDGVLGWLVPISAIVALVFVVLTFLARPERAPLLRTLGIGLVALAALAIVFSYVIPKFLPPVLDESPWARVPARMADDSLGLTLFASFVLAAAGLVLFLASTRMGRTKRWSTPVSTYRYREERSWS
;
A
#
# COMPACT_ATOMS: atom_id res chain seq x y z
N MET A 1 21.92 5.61 33.10
CA MET A 1 21.10 6.58 32.35
C MET A 1 21.35 6.60 30.84
N ARG A 2 22.57 6.86 30.33
CA ARG A 2 22.83 6.97 28.86
C ARG A 2 22.34 5.80 28.00
N ARG A 3 22.47 4.54 28.48
CA ARG A 3 21.95 3.34 27.78
C ARG A 3 20.42 3.28 27.67
N SER A 4 19.69 3.78 28.66
CA SER A 4 18.22 3.78 28.67
C SER A 4 17.66 4.87 27.75
N LEU A 5 18.32 6.03 27.67
CA LEU A 5 17.91 7.13 26.82
C LEU A 5 18.10 6.83 25.33
N ALA A 6 19.25 6.27 24.93
CA ALA A 6 19.49 5.92 23.53
C ALA A 6 18.53 4.83 23.01
N GLY A 7 18.18 3.84 23.85
CA GLY A 7 17.19 2.82 23.51
C GLY A 7 15.78 3.40 23.36
N LEU A 8 15.40 4.35 24.21
CA LEU A 8 14.10 5.03 24.14
C LEU A 8 13.99 5.92 22.90
N LEU A 9 15.02 6.71 22.59
CA LEU A 9 15.07 7.51 21.36
C LEU A 9 14.95 6.62 20.11
N PHE A 10 15.66 5.50 20.08
CA PHE A 10 15.58 4.55 18.97
C PHE A 10 14.18 3.93 18.84
N GLY A 11 13.56 3.53 19.96
CA GLY A 11 12.20 2.98 19.96
C GLY A 11 11.18 3.97 19.41
N ILE A 12 11.27 5.24 19.80
CA ILE A 12 10.41 6.31 19.26
C ILE A 12 10.68 6.51 17.77
N ALA A 13 11.95 6.65 17.37
CA ALA A 13 12.31 6.79 15.96
C ALA A 13 11.75 5.65 15.11
N PHE A 14 11.86 4.43 15.63
CA PHE A 14 11.41 3.23 14.97
C PHE A 14 9.89 3.16 14.86
N ALA A 15 9.15 3.55 15.89
CA ALA A 15 7.69 3.64 15.82
C ALA A 15 7.22 4.62 14.73
N PHE A 16 7.84 5.81 14.66
CA PHE A 16 7.55 6.78 13.60
C PHE A 16 7.97 6.27 12.22
N ALA A 17 9.11 5.57 12.10
CA ALA A 17 9.54 4.96 10.85
C ALA A 17 8.55 3.88 10.37
N CYS A 18 8.06 3.02 11.26
CA CYS A 18 7.01 2.06 10.95
C CYS A 18 5.74 2.76 10.46
N LEU A 19 5.27 3.76 11.20
CA LEU A 19 4.08 4.51 10.82
C LEU A 19 4.26 5.20 9.45
N THR A 20 5.43 5.77 9.19
CA THR A 20 5.77 6.39 7.90
C THR A 20 5.70 5.38 6.77
N VAL A 21 6.43 4.26 6.90
CA VAL A 21 6.54 3.25 5.84
C VAL A 21 5.20 2.55 5.63
N SER A 22 4.50 2.18 6.70
CA SER A 22 3.18 1.56 6.61
C SER A 22 2.13 2.49 6.01
N GLY A 23 2.11 3.77 6.43
CA GLY A 23 1.22 4.77 5.85
C GLY A 23 1.53 5.01 4.37
N TYR A 24 2.80 5.18 4.02
CA TYR A 24 3.22 5.30 2.62
C TYR A 24 2.83 4.09 1.78
N LEU A 25 3.03 2.86 2.29
CA LEU A 25 2.64 1.64 1.59
C LEU A 25 1.12 1.53 1.41
N LEU A 26 0.35 1.95 2.41
CA LEU A 26 -1.11 1.98 2.31
C LEU A 26 -1.57 3.01 1.27
N GLN A 27 -1.04 4.24 1.29
CA GLN A 27 -1.29 5.26 0.26
C GLN A 27 -0.99 4.73 -1.14
N ARG A 28 0.19 4.12 -1.29
CA ARG A 28 0.66 3.62 -2.58
C ARG A 28 -0.16 2.41 -3.09
N SER A 29 -0.75 1.61 -2.21
CA SER A 29 -1.48 0.39 -2.61
C SER A 29 -2.97 0.63 -2.85
N ALA A 30 -3.59 1.56 -2.13
CA ALA A 30 -5.03 1.75 -2.12
C ALA A 30 -5.51 3.16 -2.49
N PHE A 31 -4.62 4.15 -2.54
CA PHE A 31 -4.98 5.57 -2.69
C PHE A 31 -4.17 6.27 -3.79
N THR A 32 -3.68 5.53 -4.79
CA THR A 32 -2.93 6.11 -5.92
C THR A 32 -3.69 5.86 -7.22
N PRO A 33 -4.38 6.87 -7.79
CA PRO A 33 -5.17 6.74 -9.02
C PRO A 33 -4.38 6.20 -10.21
N ASP A 34 -3.13 6.62 -10.39
CA ASP A 34 -2.28 6.16 -11.49
C ASP A 34 -2.07 4.64 -11.47
N ARG A 35 -2.06 4.03 -10.27
CA ARG A 35 -1.98 2.58 -10.16
C ARG A 35 -3.28 1.88 -10.50
N ALA A 36 -4.42 2.55 -10.37
CA ALA A 36 -5.69 1.99 -10.81
C ALA A 36 -5.70 1.86 -12.35
N ALA A 37 -5.06 2.81 -13.06
CA ALA A 37 -4.80 2.71 -14.49
C ALA A 37 -3.87 1.54 -14.83
N ASP A 38 -2.74 1.40 -14.13
CA ASP A 38 -1.80 0.28 -14.33
C ASP A 38 -2.46 -1.09 -14.06
N ALA A 39 -3.32 -1.16 -13.05
CA ALA A 39 -4.03 -2.37 -12.64
C ALA A 39 -5.33 -2.61 -13.42
N ALA A 40 -5.63 -1.82 -14.47
CA ALA A 40 -6.92 -1.88 -15.17
C ALA A 40 -7.25 -3.28 -15.69
N ALA A 41 -6.24 -4.02 -16.18
CA ALA A 41 -6.42 -5.40 -16.63
C ALA A 41 -6.85 -6.34 -15.49
N THR A 42 -6.25 -6.18 -14.30
CA THR A 42 -6.56 -6.99 -13.11
C THR A 42 -7.91 -6.61 -12.51
N VAL A 43 -8.29 -5.33 -12.55
CA VAL A 43 -9.60 -4.84 -12.07
C VAL A 43 -10.73 -5.31 -12.99
N LEU A 44 -10.55 -5.25 -14.31
CA LEU A 44 -11.56 -5.67 -15.29
C LEU A 44 -11.76 -7.19 -15.39
N GLN A 45 -10.87 -7.99 -14.80
CA GLN A 45 -11.09 -9.42 -14.61
C GLN A 45 -12.14 -9.72 -13.52
N ASP A 46 -12.52 -8.74 -12.70
CA ASP A 46 -13.63 -8.89 -11.77
C ASP A 46 -14.97 -8.76 -12.52
N GLU A 47 -15.69 -9.87 -12.65
CA GLU A 47 -16.97 -9.90 -13.39
C GLU A 47 -18.01 -8.90 -12.87
N GLU A 48 -18.01 -8.58 -11.58
CA GLU A 48 -18.98 -7.62 -11.05
C GLU A 48 -18.59 -6.18 -11.39
N VAL A 49 -17.33 -5.81 -11.24
CA VAL A 49 -16.83 -4.48 -11.62
C VAL A 49 -16.98 -4.28 -13.13
N GLN A 50 -16.63 -5.29 -13.92
CA GLN A 50 -16.77 -5.28 -15.36
C GLN A 50 -18.23 -5.11 -15.78
N ARG A 51 -19.16 -5.88 -15.18
CA ARG A 51 -20.60 -5.79 -15.47
C ARG A 51 -21.17 -4.41 -15.16
N LEU A 52 -20.72 -3.78 -14.08
CA LEU A 52 -21.16 -2.44 -13.70
C LEU A 52 -20.65 -1.39 -14.68
N ALA A 53 -19.37 -1.42 -15.01
CA ALA A 53 -18.80 -0.53 -16.01
C ALA A 53 -19.54 -0.66 -17.36
N ILE A 54 -19.82 -1.90 -17.79
CA ILE A 54 -20.60 -2.19 -19.00
C ILE A 54 -22.02 -1.61 -18.90
N SER A 55 -22.71 -1.84 -17.77
CA SER A 55 -24.09 -1.38 -17.61
C SER A 55 -24.21 0.14 -17.61
N VAL A 56 -23.32 0.84 -16.91
CA VAL A 56 -23.32 2.30 -16.81
C VAL A 56 -23.13 2.94 -18.18
N VAL A 57 -22.13 2.47 -18.94
CA VAL A 57 -21.84 3.03 -20.27
C VAL A 57 -22.93 2.64 -21.27
N ALA A 58 -23.39 1.39 -21.27
CA ALA A 58 -24.41 0.93 -22.20
C ALA A 58 -25.75 1.64 -21.99
N ASP A 59 -26.22 1.74 -20.74
CA ASP A 59 -27.53 2.32 -20.44
C ASP A 59 -27.55 3.82 -20.73
N ALA A 60 -26.44 4.53 -20.51
CA ALA A 60 -26.36 5.96 -20.78
C ALA A 60 -26.22 6.32 -22.27
N THR A 61 -25.72 5.40 -23.09
CA THR A 61 -25.42 5.66 -24.50
C THR A 61 -26.38 5.00 -25.48
N ALA A 62 -27.10 3.95 -25.07
CA ALA A 62 -27.97 3.17 -25.95
C ALA A 62 -29.10 3.98 -26.59
N ASP A 63 -29.84 4.73 -25.79
CA ASP A 63 -30.99 5.51 -26.27
C ASP A 63 -30.56 6.63 -27.25
N GLN A 64 -29.32 7.12 -27.12
CA GLN A 64 -28.79 8.19 -27.96
C GLN A 64 -28.18 7.66 -29.26
N MET A 65 -27.48 6.52 -29.22
CA MET A 65 -26.88 5.90 -30.42
C MET A 65 -27.89 5.12 -31.27
N TYR A 66 -28.93 4.58 -30.65
CA TYR A 66 -29.96 3.76 -31.29
C TYR A 66 -31.37 4.18 -30.82
N PRO A 67 -31.82 5.40 -31.16
CA PRO A 67 -33.10 5.92 -30.70
C PRO A 67 -34.27 5.07 -31.20
N GLY A 68 -35.03 4.49 -30.26
CA GLY A 68 -36.23 3.70 -30.54
C GLY A 68 -35.97 2.26 -30.96
N ASP A 69 -34.73 1.79 -30.97
CA ASP A 69 -34.38 0.39 -31.27
C ASP A 69 -34.25 -0.43 -29.97
N PRO A 70 -35.13 -1.42 -29.73
CA PRO A 70 -35.05 -2.26 -28.53
C PRO A 70 -33.79 -3.13 -28.46
N THR A 71 -33.04 -3.26 -29.56
CA THR A 71 -31.79 -4.06 -29.62
C THR A 71 -30.52 -3.24 -29.42
N GLY A 72 -30.60 -1.91 -29.45
CA GLY A 72 -29.43 -1.02 -29.35
C GLY A 72 -28.61 -1.22 -28.07
N SER A 73 -29.27 -1.36 -26.93
CA SER A 73 -28.60 -1.63 -25.64
C SER A 73 -27.88 -2.98 -25.63
N ALA A 74 -28.44 -4.02 -26.26
CA ALA A 74 -27.82 -5.33 -26.35
C ALA A 74 -26.57 -5.31 -27.24
N ILE A 75 -26.63 -4.61 -28.37
CA ILE A 75 -25.49 -4.43 -29.30
C ILE A 75 -24.34 -3.71 -28.58
N ILE A 76 -24.63 -2.61 -27.90
CA ILE A 76 -23.62 -1.84 -27.18
C ILE A 76 -23.02 -2.68 -26.04
N ARG A 77 -23.84 -3.34 -25.22
CA ARG A 77 -23.35 -4.22 -24.15
C ARG A 77 -22.41 -5.30 -24.69
N GLN A 78 -22.74 -5.92 -25.83
CA GLN A 78 -21.89 -6.93 -26.45
C GLN A 78 -20.54 -6.35 -26.89
N ASN A 79 -20.54 -5.21 -27.57
CA ASN A 79 -19.30 -4.55 -28.02
C ASN A 79 -18.43 -4.16 -26.83
N ILE A 80 -19.03 -3.55 -25.81
CA ILE A 80 -18.30 -3.14 -24.61
C ILE A 80 -17.74 -4.37 -23.87
N THR A 81 -18.49 -5.46 -23.78
CA THR A 81 -18.02 -6.73 -23.17
C THR A 81 -16.81 -7.29 -23.93
N LEU A 82 -16.86 -7.25 -25.27
CA LEU A 82 -15.74 -7.68 -26.10
C LEU A 82 -14.50 -6.81 -25.87
N VAL A 83 -14.65 -5.49 -25.76
CA VAL A 83 -13.53 -4.60 -25.45
C VAL A 83 -12.99 -4.88 -24.04
N ALA A 84 -13.86 -4.92 -23.03
CA ALA A 84 -13.47 -5.11 -21.63
C ALA A 84 -12.82 -6.47 -21.34
N SER A 85 -13.02 -7.48 -22.19
CA SER A 85 -12.39 -8.81 -22.07
C SER A 85 -11.01 -8.90 -22.74
N LEU A 86 -10.63 -7.91 -23.56
CA LEU A 86 -9.34 -7.87 -24.25
C LEU A 86 -8.29 -7.09 -23.44
N PRO A 87 -7.01 -7.51 -23.45
CA PRO A 87 -5.92 -6.76 -22.81
C PRO A 87 -5.80 -5.31 -23.31
N LEU A 88 -5.93 -5.12 -24.63
CA LEU A 88 -5.92 -3.78 -25.25
C LEU A 88 -7.14 -2.94 -24.84
N GLY A 89 -8.26 -3.57 -24.48
CA GLY A 89 -9.41 -2.84 -23.96
C GLY A 89 -9.19 -2.33 -22.54
N ALA A 90 -8.38 -3.03 -21.73
CA ALA A 90 -8.02 -2.54 -20.40
C ALA A 90 -7.25 -1.21 -20.47
N GLU A 91 -6.40 -1.01 -21.48
CA GLU A 91 -5.70 0.27 -21.72
C GLU A 91 -6.69 1.40 -22.06
N VAL A 92 -7.77 1.11 -22.77
CA VAL A 92 -8.84 2.09 -23.08
C VAL A 92 -9.58 2.51 -21.81
N TYR A 93 -9.78 1.58 -20.88
CA TYR A 93 -10.47 1.81 -19.62
C TYR A 93 -9.59 2.40 -18.50
N ALA A 94 -8.28 2.28 -18.61
CA ALA A 94 -7.31 2.76 -17.62
C ALA A 94 -7.55 4.21 -17.15
N PRO A 95 -7.73 5.22 -18.02
CA PRO A 95 -7.98 6.59 -17.57
C PRO A 95 -9.32 6.74 -16.83
N VAL A 96 -10.37 6.03 -17.29
CA VAL A 96 -11.68 6.05 -16.64
C VAL A 96 -11.58 5.42 -15.24
N LEU A 97 -10.86 4.32 -15.09
CA LEU A 97 -10.63 3.68 -13.79
C LEU A 97 -9.84 4.57 -12.83
N ALA A 98 -8.82 5.28 -13.32
CA ALA A 98 -8.08 6.25 -12.51
C ALA A 98 -8.98 7.38 -12.01
N ASP A 99 -9.83 7.93 -12.89
CA ASP A 99 -10.77 8.98 -12.52
C ASP A 99 -11.82 8.50 -11.51
N VAL A 100 -12.39 7.31 -11.73
CA VAL A 100 -13.29 6.66 -10.76
C VAL A 100 -12.59 6.48 -9.41
N HIS A 101 -11.35 6.00 -9.41
CA HIS A 101 -10.58 5.82 -8.18
C HIS A 101 -10.34 7.15 -7.45
N SER A 102 -10.03 8.22 -8.18
CA SER A 102 -9.81 9.56 -7.62
C SER A 102 -11.07 10.12 -6.92
N VAL A 103 -12.26 9.83 -7.46
CA VAL A 103 -13.55 10.22 -6.85
C VAL A 103 -13.88 9.34 -5.64
N LEU A 104 -13.62 8.03 -5.73
CA LEU A 104 -13.84 7.08 -4.62
C LEU A 104 -13.06 7.47 -3.37
N ILE A 105 -11.78 7.85 -3.54
CA ILE A 105 -10.91 8.28 -2.44
C ILE A 105 -11.11 9.77 -2.08
N GLY A 106 -11.95 10.49 -2.81
CA GLY A 106 -12.25 11.90 -2.54
C GLY A 106 -11.10 12.87 -2.79
N GLU A 107 -10.17 12.51 -3.68
CA GLU A 107 -9.14 13.41 -4.22
C GLU A 107 -9.76 14.39 -5.23
N ARG A 108 -10.75 13.91 -6.00
CA ARG A 108 -11.54 14.72 -6.94
C ARG A 108 -13.00 14.74 -6.52
N ASP A 109 -13.60 15.92 -6.56
CA ASP A 109 -15.05 16.10 -6.37
C ASP A 109 -15.75 16.19 -7.74
N GLY A 110 -16.94 15.60 -7.84
CA GLY A 110 -17.79 15.66 -9.05
C GLY A 110 -17.89 14.32 -9.81
N PRO A 111 -18.71 14.27 -10.89
CA PRO A 111 -18.87 13.07 -11.69
C PRO A 111 -17.62 12.78 -12.53
N VAL A 112 -17.39 11.51 -12.82
CA VAL A 112 -16.37 11.09 -13.79
C VAL A 112 -16.89 11.40 -15.19
N VAL A 113 -16.11 12.13 -15.99
CA VAL A 113 -16.50 12.52 -17.35
C VAL A 113 -15.76 11.61 -18.34
N VAL A 114 -16.51 10.92 -19.18
CA VAL A 114 -15.98 10.13 -20.29
C VAL A 114 -16.22 10.90 -21.58
N GLU A 115 -15.13 11.29 -22.23
CA GLU A 115 -15.19 12.10 -23.44
C GLU A 115 -15.72 11.29 -24.65
N PRO A 116 -16.36 11.93 -25.64
CA PRO A 116 -16.91 11.25 -26.81
C PRO A 116 -15.87 10.42 -27.57
N GLU A 117 -14.63 10.90 -27.67
CA GLU A 117 -13.52 10.16 -28.29
C GLU A 117 -13.20 8.86 -27.56
N GLN A 118 -13.29 8.86 -26.22
CA GLN A 118 -13.10 7.66 -25.40
C GLN A 118 -14.31 6.72 -25.53
N LEU A 119 -15.53 7.27 -25.62
CA LEU A 119 -16.73 6.46 -25.85
C LEU A 119 -16.64 5.69 -27.17
N VAL A 120 -16.13 6.29 -28.25
CA VAL A 120 -15.91 5.59 -29.53
C VAL A 120 -14.98 4.40 -29.35
N LEU A 121 -13.91 4.54 -28.57
CA LEU A 121 -12.95 3.45 -28.32
C LEU A 121 -13.57 2.33 -27.47
N ILE A 122 -14.42 2.69 -26.50
CA ILE A 122 -15.10 1.76 -25.58
C ILE A 122 -16.22 0.99 -26.29
N THR A 123 -17.06 1.68 -27.06
CA THR A 123 -18.22 1.09 -27.74
C THR A 123 -17.88 0.50 -29.11
N ARG A 124 -16.70 0.85 -29.64
CA ARG A 124 -16.25 0.53 -31.01
C ARG A 124 -17.24 1.02 -32.07
N ASP A 125 -17.93 2.12 -31.80
CA ASP A 125 -18.90 2.74 -32.71
C ASP A 125 -18.63 4.25 -32.85
N GLU A 126 -18.44 4.71 -34.09
CA GLU A 126 -18.21 6.13 -34.41
C GLU A 126 -19.41 7.02 -34.08
N ARG A 127 -20.62 6.46 -33.97
CA ARG A 127 -21.82 7.19 -33.53
C ARG A 127 -21.67 7.78 -32.13
N ALA A 128 -20.78 7.21 -31.31
CA ALA A 128 -20.49 7.74 -29.99
C ALA A 128 -19.78 9.11 -30.04
N ALA A 129 -19.13 9.47 -31.16
CA ALA A 129 -18.39 10.73 -31.30
C ALA A 129 -19.29 11.97 -31.27
N THR A 130 -20.58 11.81 -31.62
CA THR A 130 -21.55 12.92 -31.66
C THR A 130 -22.35 13.04 -30.35
N LEU A 131 -22.12 12.15 -29.39
CA LEU A 131 -22.77 12.20 -28.09
C LEU A 131 -22.17 13.32 -27.22
N PRO A 132 -22.95 13.91 -26.30
CA PRO A 132 -22.39 14.73 -25.25
C PRO A 132 -21.48 13.88 -24.33
N PRO A 133 -20.50 14.50 -23.64
CA PRO A 133 -19.67 13.81 -22.66
C PRO A 133 -20.52 13.08 -21.61
N LEU A 134 -20.16 11.85 -21.30
CA LEU A 134 -20.89 11.01 -20.35
C LEU A 134 -20.44 11.31 -18.92
N SER A 135 -21.33 11.77 -18.06
CA SER A 135 -21.09 11.94 -16.63
C SER A 135 -21.52 10.70 -15.85
N ILE A 136 -20.57 10.04 -15.19
CA ILE A 136 -20.81 8.89 -14.31
C ILE A 136 -20.77 9.38 -12.86
N GLU A 137 -21.88 9.23 -12.14
CA GLU A 137 -21.92 9.51 -10.71
C GLU A 137 -21.32 8.34 -9.92
N VAL A 138 -20.16 8.57 -9.30
CA VAL A 138 -19.46 7.59 -8.47
C VAL A 138 -19.62 7.98 -7.00
N PRO A 139 -20.07 7.07 -6.11
CA PRO A 139 -20.21 7.39 -4.69
C PRO A 139 -18.84 7.59 -4.05
N ARG A 140 -18.70 8.62 -3.22
CA ARG A 140 -17.50 8.83 -2.40
C ARG A 140 -17.50 7.89 -1.20
N LEU A 141 -16.41 7.16 -0.99
CA LEU A 141 -16.23 6.33 0.19
C LEU A 141 -15.64 7.19 1.32
N GLY A 142 -16.51 7.71 2.19
CA GLY A 142 -16.11 8.69 3.22
C GLY A 142 -14.96 8.22 4.13
N VAL A 143 -14.87 6.93 4.44
CA VAL A 143 -13.77 6.36 5.23
C VAL A 143 -12.44 6.38 4.45
N LEU A 144 -12.46 6.04 3.16
CA LEU A 144 -11.27 6.10 2.31
C LEU A 144 -10.75 7.53 2.21
N ALA A 145 -11.65 8.49 1.98
CA ALA A 145 -11.28 9.89 1.89
C ALA A 145 -10.71 10.46 3.20
N ALA A 146 -11.27 10.06 4.35
CA ALA A 146 -10.73 10.48 5.64
C ALA A 146 -9.33 9.88 5.89
N VAL A 147 -9.13 8.61 5.53
CA VAL A 147 -7.83 7.93 5.67
C VAL A 147 -6.78 8.57 4.78
N ASP A 148 -7.08 8.80 3.49
CA ASP A 148 -6.14 9.44 2.57
C ASP A 148 -5.73 10.85 3.04
N GLY A 149 -6.74 11.66 3.41
CA GLY A 149 -6.51 13.00 3.95
C GLY A 149 -5.63 13.00 5.20
N VAL A 150 -5.81 12.03 6.11
CA VAL A 150 -4.96 11.90 7.32
C VAL A 150 -3.56 11.44 6.96
N LEU A 151 -3.42 10.42 6.11
CA LEU A 151 -2.10 9.90 5.73
C LEU A 151 -1.29 10.96 4.98
N GLY A 152 -1.93 11.81 4.17
CA GLY A 152 -1.29 12.87 3.38
C GLY A 152 -0.37 13.79 4.19
N TRP A 153 -0.74 14.13 5.42
CA TRP A 153 0.07 14.95 6.31
C TRP A 153 0.81 14.14 7.39
N LEU A 154 0.23 13.02 7.84
CA LEU A 154 0.81 12.19 8.89
C LEU A 154 2.11 11.50 8.43
N VAL A 155 2.15 10.99 7.20
CA VAL A 155 3.31 10.31 6.63
C VAL A 155 4.53 11.25 6.54
N PRO A 156 4.46 12.45 5.95
CA PRO A 156 5.63 13.33 5.88
C PRO A 156 6.08 13.82 7.27
N ILE A 157 5.16 14.13 8.18
CA ILE A 157 5.53 14.55 9.54
C ILE A 157 6.23 13.41 10.28
N SER A 158 5.67 12.20 10.23
CA SER A 158 6.29 11.03 10.87
C SER A 158 7.66 10.70 10.28
N ALA A 159 7.86 10.89 8.97
CA ALA A 159 9.15 10.71 8.32
C ALA A 159 10.22 11.66 8.89
N ILE A 160 9.87 12.95 9.03
CA ILE A 160 10.76 13.97 9.59
C ILE A 160 11.11 13.63 11.04
N VAL A 161 10.10 13.28 11.85
CA VAL A 161 10.29 12.91 13.25
C VAL A 161 11.19 11.68 13.35
N ALA A 162 10.93 10.63 12.57
CA ALA A 162 11.76 9.43 12.53
C ALA A 162 13.22 9.76 12.22
N LEU A 163 13.47 10.58 11.20
CA LEU A 163 14.81 11.02 10.81
C LEU A 163 15.54 11.73 11.96
N VAL A 164 14.87 12.70 12.61
CA VAL A 164 15.43 13.46 13.73
C VAL A 164 15.83 12.53 14.88
N PHE A 165 14.94 11.61 15.28
CA PHE A 165 15.24 10.68 16.36
C PHE A 165 16.31 9.65 16.00
N VAL A 166 16.40 9.22 14.73
CA VAL A 166 17.50 8.38 14.24
C VAL A 166 18.83 9.13 14.39
N VAL A 167 18.91 10.38 13.92
CA VAL A 167 20.12 11.21 14.04
C VAL A 167 20.52 11.40 15.50
N LEU A 168 19.57 11.76 16.38
CA LEU A 168 19.82 11.89 17.82
C LEU A 168 20.30 10.58 18.45
N THR A 169 19.76 9.45 18.00
CA THR A 169 20.21 8.13 18.46
C THR A 169 21.67 7.89 18.07
N PHE A 170 22.09 8.20 16.84
CA PHE A 170 23.48 8.06 16.43
C PHE A 170 24.42 9.00 17.20
N LEU A 171 23.99 10.26 17.43
CA LEU A 171 24.74 11.23 18.24
C LEU A 171 24.93 10.78 19.69
N ALA A 172 23.97 10.02 20.25
CA ALA A 172 24.05 9.47 21.60
C ALA A 172 25.11 8.36 21.77
N ARG A 173 25.81 7.96 20.70
CA ARG A 173 26.85 6.91 20.65
C ARG A 173 26.43 5.59 21.32
N PRO A 174 25.37 4.93 20.83
CA PRO A 174 24.87 3.68 21.37
C PRO A 174 25.87 2.53 21.14
N GLU A 175 25.76 1.52 21.98
CA GLU A 175 26.51 0.27 21.79
C GLU A 175 25.99 -0.47 20.55
N ARG A 176 26.91 -1.01 19.75
CA ARG A 176 26.58 -1.65 18.46
C ARG A 176 25.67 -2.87 18.62
N ALA A 177 25.91 -3.70 19.65
CA ALA A 177 25.13 -4.92 19.86
C ALA A 177 23.64 -4.69 20.15
N PRO A 178 23.23 -3.85 21.12
CA PRO A 178 21.80 -3.57 21.35
C PRO A 178 21.14 -2.82 20.19
N LEU A 179 21.87 -1.96 19.48
CA LEU A 179 21.35 -1.28 18.29
C LEU A 179 21.02 -2.28 17.17
N LEU A 180 21.93 -3.19 16.84
CA LEU A 180 21.70 -4.22 15.81
C LEU A 180 20.52 -5.14 16.18
N ARG A 181 20.38 -5.48 17.46
CA ARG A 181 19.27 -6.32 17.93
C ARG A 181 17.92 -5.62 17.77
N THR A 182 17.82 -4.37 18.19
CA THR A 182 16.57 -3.59 18.11
C THR A 182 16.21 -3.25 16.67
N LEU A 183 17.21 -2.94 15.83
CA LEU A 183 17.01 -2.74 14.38
C LEU A 183 16.58 -4.04 13.69
N GLY A 184 17.13 -5.19 14.08
CA GLY A 184 16.72 -6.49 13.57
C GLY A 184 15.26 -6.84 13.88
N ILE A 185 14.85 -6.68 15.14
CA ILE A 185 13.43 -6.83 15.54
C ILE A 185 12.55 -5.85 14.78
N GLY A 186 13.03 -4.62 14.63
CA GLY A 186 12.34 -3.58 13.89
C GLY A 186 12.07 -3.97 12.44
N LEU A 187 13.08 -4.40 11.69
CA LEU A 187 12.89 -4.80 10.30
C LEU A 187 11.91 -5.97 10.13
N VAL A 188 11.88 -6.92 11.08
CA VAL A 188 10.88 -8.00 11.06
C VAL A 188 9.48 -7.47 11.35
N ALA A 189 9.33 -6.58 12.32
CA ALA A 189 8.05 -5.92 12.60
C ALA A 189 7.57 -5.09 11.41
N LEU A 190 8.48 -4.37 10.75
CA LEU A 190 8.20 -3.58 9.55
C LEU A 190 7.77 -4.47 8.38
N ALA A 191 8.40 -5.64 8.20
CA ALA A 191 7.98 -6.61 7.18
C ALA A 191 6.54 -7.09 7.41
N ALA A 192 6.18 -7.40 8.66
CA ALA A 192 4.81 -7.79 9.00
C ALA A 192 3.81 -6.66 8.76
N LEU A 193 4.16 -5.44 9.17
CA LEU A 193 3.32 -4.25 8.93
C LEU A 193 3.20 -3.93 7.44
N ALA A 194 4.26 -4.13 6.65
CA ALA A 194 4.20 -3.92 5.20
C ALA A 194 3.12 -4.79 4.58
N ILE A 195 3.07 -6.10 4.90
CA ILE A 195 2.00 -7.00 4.42
C ILE A 195 0.62 -6.53 4.87
N VAL A 196 0.47 -6.13 6.14
CA VAL A 196 -0.83 -5.69 6.66
C VAL A 196 -1.32 -4.44 5.93
N PHE A 197 -0.46 -3.44 5.75
CA PHE A 197 -0.86 -2.15 5.21
C PHE A 197 -0.91 -2.10 3.69
N SER A 198 -0.09 -2.89 2.97
CA SER A 198 -0.13 -2.91 1.50
C SER A 198 -1.07 -3.95 0.90
N TYR A 199 -1.47 -4.96 1.68
CA TYR A 199 -2.30 -6.06 1.18
C TYR A 199 -3.55 -6.30 2.04
N VAL A 200 -3.41 -6.58 3.34
CA VAL A 200 -4.55 -6.97 4.19
C VAL A 200 -5.59 -5.85 4.31
N ILE A 201 -5.16 -4.64 4.64
CA ILE A 201 -6.07 -3.50 4.79
C ILE A 201 -6.77 -3.17 3.47
N PRO A 202 -6.06 -2.92 2.35
CA PRO A 202 -6.70 -2.64 1.06
C PRO A 202 -7.66 -3.73 0.58
N LYS A 203 -7.35 -5.00 0.87
CA LYS A 203 -8.14 -6.14 0.39
C LYS A 203 -9.42 -6.37 1.18
N PHE A 204 -9.36 -6.25 2.51
CA PHE A 204 -10.46 -6.66 3.37
C PHE A 204 -11.23 -5.49 4.00
N LEU A 205 -10.60 -4.32 4.16
CA LEU A 205 -11.25 -3.21 4.86
C LEU A 205 -12.32 -2.52 3.99
N PRO A 206 -12.06 -2.13 2.72
CA PRO A 206 -13.07 -1.43 1.92
C PRO A 206 -14.35 -2.24 1.67
N PRO A 207 -14.28 -3.53 1.26
CA PRO A 207 -15.49 -4.34 1.01
C PRO A 207 -16.34 -4.64 2.25
N VAL A 208 -15.78 -4.51 3.45
CA VAL A 208 -16.50 -4.70 4.72
C VAL A 208 -17.23 -3.42 5.13
N LEU A 209 -16.72 -2.27 4.72
CA LEU A 209 -17.26 -0.96 5.09
C LEU A 209 -18.39 -0.50 4.18
N ASP A 210 -18.40 -0.95 2.92
CA ASP A 210 -19.42 -0.60 1.94
C ASP A 210 -19.71 -1.79 0.99
N GLU A 211 -20.98 -2.07 0.75
CA GLU A 211 -21.45 -3.10 -0.18
C GLU A 211 -21.37 -2.63 -1.65
N SER A 212 -21.04 -1.34 -1.86
CA SER A 212 -20.79 -0.78 -3.19
C SER A 212 -19.77 -1.64 -3.94
N PRO A 213 -20.08 -2.11 -5.15
CA PRO A 213 -19.15 -2.92 -5.93
C PRO A 213 -17.85 -2.19 -6.26
N TRP A 214 -17.88 -0.85 -6.28
CA TRP A 214 -16.69 -0.01 -6.43
C TRP A 214 -15.69 -0.16 -5.28
N ALA A 215 -16.13 -0.58 -4.10
CA ALA A 215 -15.26 -0.88 -2.96
C ALA A 215 -14.33 -2.08 -3.21
N ARG A 216 -14.54 -2.87 -4.28
CA ARG A 216 -13.66 -3.98 -4.67
C ARG A 216 -12.45 -3.53 -5.49
N VAL A 217 -12.48 -2.32 -6.06
CA VAL A 217 -11.37 -1.80 -6.88
C VAL A 217 -10.05 -1.77 -6.10
N PRO A 218 -9.97 -1.20 -4.88
CA PRO A 218 -8.73 -1.22 -4.09
C PRO A 218 -8.28 -2.65 -3.73
N ALA A 219 -9.22 -3.57 -3.53
CA ALA A 219 -8.92 -4.97 -3.20
C ALA A 219 -8.23 -5.69 -4.37
N ARG A 220 -8.69 -5.43 -5.61
CA ARG A 220 -8.07 -5.99 -6.82
C ARG A 220 -6.72 -5.36 -7.14
N MET A 221 -6.55 -4.06 -6.87
CA MET A 221 -5.25 -3.39 -6.99
C MET A 221 -4.21 -3.99 -6.01
N ALA A 222 -4.64 -4.41 -4.82
CA ALA A 222 -3.77 -5.07 -3.86
C ALA A 222 -3.25 -6.43 -4.37
N ASP A 223 -4.06 -7.18 -5.11
CA ASP A 223 -3.68 -8.47 -5.69
C ASP A 223 -2.58 -8.32 -6.75
N ASP A 224 -2.61 -7.26 -7.55
CA ASP A 224 -1.58 -6.96 -8.55
C ASP A 224 -0.20 -6.72 -7.89
N SER A 225 -0.17 -5.98 -6.78
CA SER A 225 1.07 -5.65 -6.06
C SER A 225 1.54 -6.72 -5.07
N LEU A 226 0.85 -7.86 -4.97
CA LEU A 226 1.11 -8.91 -3.97
C LEU A 226 2.53 -9.47 -4.10
N GLY A 227 2.97 -9.80 -5.32
CA GLY A 227 4.30 -10.38 -5.55
C GLY A 227 5.42 -9.47 -5.06
N LEU A 228 5.34 -8.18 -5.38
CA LEU A 228 6.30 -7.17 -4.95
C LEU A 228 6.27 -6.98 -3.43
N THR A 229 5.07 -6.95 -2.84
CA THR A 229 4.88 -6.86 -1.38
C THR A 229 5.54 -8.03 -0.66
N LEU A 230 5.30 -9.27 -1.11
CA LEU A 230 5.88 -10.47 -0.50
C LEU A 230 7.40 -10.48 -0.64
N PHE A 231 7.92 -10.11 -1.81
CA PHE A 231 9.37 -10.04 -2.02
C PHE A 231 10.02 -9.01 -1.09
N ALA A 232 9.48 -7.78 -1.03
CA ALA A 232 10.00 -6.73 -0.16
C ALA A 232 9.94 -7.14 1.32
N SER A 233 8.83 -7.74 1.74
CA SER A 233 8.64 -8.22 3.12
C SER A 233 9.61 -9.36 3.46
N PHE A 234 9.86 -10.28 2.52
CA PHE A 234 10.84 -11.34 2.67
C PHE A 234 12.25 -10.77 2.84
N VAL A 235 12.66 -9.82 2.00
CA VAL A 235 13.98 -9.17 2.08
C VAL A 235 14.14 -8.45 3.44
N LEU A 236 13.13 -7.70 3.88
CA LEU A 236 13.14 -7.02 5.18
C LEU A 236 13.24 -8.01 6.35
N ALA A 237 12.45 -9.09 6.32
CA ALA A 237 12.48 -10.11 7.36
C ALA A 237 13.83 -10.84 7.41
N ALA A 238 14.40 -11.20 6.24
CA ALA A 238 15.70 -11.84 6.14
C ALA A 238 16.82 -10.93 6.67
N ALA A 239 16.83 -9.65 6.28
CA ALA A 239 17.79 -8.67 6.79
C ALA A 239 17.66 -8.50 8.30
N GLY A 240 16.43 -8.39 8.81
CA GLY A 240 16.15 -8.28 10.23
C GLY A 240 16.65 -9.49 11.04
N LEU A 241 16.42 -10.70 10.52
CA LEU A 241 16.90 -11.94 11.13
C LEU A 241 18.43 -12.02 11.17
N VAL A 242 19.11 -11.67 10.06
CA VAL A 242 20.57 -11.65 9.99
C VAL A 242 21.16 -10.69 11.04
N LEU A 243 20.60 -9.48 11.15
CA LEU A 243 21.05 -8.48 12.13
C LEU A 243 20.79 -8.92 13.57
N PHE A 244 19.63 -9.53 13.82
CA PHE A 244 19.31 -10.10 15.13
C PHE A 244 20.31 -11.20 15.51
N LEU A 245 20.59 -12.16 14.61
CA LEU A 245 21.56 -13.23 14.85
C LEU A 245 22.98 -12.70 15.03
N ALA A 246 23.42 -11.73 14.21
CA ALA A 246 24.72 -11.10 14.33
C ALA A 246 24.91 -10.42 15.70
N SER A 247 23.86 -9.78 16.22
CA SER A 247 23.89 -9.14 17.55
C SER A 247 24.18 -10.14 18.68
N THR A 248 23.66 -11.36 18.59
CA THR A 248 23.85 -12.39 19.62
C THR A 248 25.28 -12.93 19.63
N ARG A 249 25.95 -13.00 18.48
CA ARG A 249 27.37 -13.41 18.38
C ARG A 249 28.32 -12.35 18.94
N MET A 250 28.07 -11.06 18.72
CA MET A 250 28.93 -9.97 19.23
C MET A 250 28.96 -9.86 20.76
N GLY A 251 27.91 -10.29 21.47
CA GLY A 251 27.89 -10.30 22.93
C GLY A 251 28.78 -11.37 23.56
N ARG A 252 29.14 -12.43 22.82
CA ARG A 252 29.89 -13.58 23.33
C ARG A 252 31.41 -13.37 23.35
N THR A 253 31.95 -12.44 22.57
CA THR A 253 33.40 -12.29 22.36
C THR A 253 34.14 -11.46 23.42
N LYS A 254 33.45 -10.90 24.44
CA LYS A 254 34.06 -10.00 25.45
C LYS A 254 34.32 -10.59 26.84
N ARG A 255 34.20 -11.91 27.05
CA ARG A 255 34.45 -12.54 28.37
C ARG A 255 35.75 -13.36 28.46
N TRP A 256 36.73 -13.07 27.62
CA TRP A 256 38.01 -13.79 27.61
C TRP A 256 39.18 -12.84 27.92
N SER A 257 39.21 -12.30 29.14
CA SER A 257 40.43 -11.75 29.79
C SER A 257 40.07 -11.00 31.07
N THR A 258 39.60 -11.73 32.07
CA THR A 258 40.05 -11.43 33.44
C THR A 258 40.64 -12.74 33.93
N PRO A 259 41.96 -12.96 33.80
CA PRO A 259 42.59 -13.99 34.62
C PRO A 259 42.33 -13.56 36.07
N VAL A 260 41.52 -14.34 36.77
CA VAL A 260 41.44 -14.23 38.22
C VAL A 260 42.84 -14.58 38.71
N SER A 261 43.61 -13.57 39.10
CA SER A 261 44.88 -13.80 39.80
C SER A 261 44.52 -14.40 41.15
N THR A 262 44.51 -15.73 41.21
CA THR A 262 44.50 -16.46 42.48
C THR A 262 45.86 -16.25 43.14
N TYR A 263 46.05 -15.08 43.76
CA TYR A 263 47.15 -14.86 44.69
C TYR A 263 46.89 -15.79 45.89
N ARG A 264 47.55 -16.95 45.86
CA ARG A 264 47.53 -17.94 46.93
C ARG A 264 48.31 -17.33 48.08
N TYR A 265 47.61 -16.77 49.06
CA TYR A 265 48.21 -16.28 50.30
C TYR A 265 48.83 -17.49 51.02
N ARG A 266 50.16 -17.60 50.96
CA ARG A 266 50.96 -18.55 51.72
C ARG A 266 51.04 -18.01 53.15
N GLU A 267 50.08 -18.39 53.99
CA GLU A 267 50.28 -18.25 55.44
C GLU A 267 51.28 -19.32 55.88
N GLU A 268 52.54 -18.93 55.96
CA GLU A 268 53.50 -19.54 56.89
C GLU A 268 53.01 -19.25 58.30
N ARG A 269 52.18 -20.15 58.85
CA ARG A 269 51.91 -20.24 60.29
C ARG A 269 52.66 -21.43 60.85
N SER A 270 53.88 -21.17 61.32
CA SER A 270 54.50 -21.98 62.36
C SER A 270 53.67 -21.86 63.64
N TRP A 271 53.21 -23.00 64.15
CA TRP A 271 52.76 -23.14 65.54
C TRP A 271 53.29 -24.48 66.07
N SER A 272 53.99 -24.36 67.21
CA SER A 272 54.67 -25.37 68.07
C SER A 272 55.74 -26.24 67.42
#